data_AF-A0A7Y2HE63-F1
#
_entry.id   AF-A0A7Y2HE63-F1
#
_cell.length_a   1.000
_cell.length_b   1.000
_cell.length_c   1.000
_cell.angle_alpha   90.00
_cell.angle_beta   90.00
_cell.angle_gamma   90.00
#
_symmetry.space_group_name_H-M   'P 1'
#
loop_
_entity.id
_entity.type
_entity.pdbx_description
1 polymer ?
#
loop_
_entity_poly.entity_id
_entity_poly.type
_entity_poly.pdbx_seq_one_letter_code
_entity_poly.pdbx_strand_id
1 'polypeptide(L)'
;MSRKIGPRLLRVTLITLVVYLIYINYIRDSTPTNNITFELSILPEYESMKVGIRGNTEPLSWTKSIHLSREGTNYKTRIEFPQANEEVRFKFVIEQPGKALELESIEYRSLNLKASNNDVMSFRWNQE
;
A
#
# COMPACT_ATOMS: atom_id res chain seq x y z
N MET A 1 36.79 -38.53 -12.11
CA MET A 1 37.80 -37.62 -12.67
C MET A 1 37.42 -36.19 -12.26
N SER A 2 37.97 -35.66 -11.17
CA SER A 2 37.55 -34.38 -10.57
C SER A 2 38.32 -33.22 -11.21
N ARG A 3 37.63 -32.38 -12.00
CA ARG A 3 38.22 -31.18 -12.62
C ARG A 3 38.37 -30.11 -11.54
N LYS A 4 39.60 -29.87 -11.07
CA LYS A 4 39.93 -28.73 -10.21
C LYS A 4 39.72 -27.44 -10.99
N ILE A 5 38.76 -26.64 -10.56
CA ILE A 5 38.51 -25.31 -11.10
C ILE A 5 39.70 -24.42 -10.70
N GLY A 6 40.40 -23.85 -11.68
CA GLY A 6 41.53 -22.97 -11.42
C GLY A 6 41.09 -21.67 -10.74
N PRO A 7 41.94 -21.07 -9.87
CA PRO A 7 41.59 -19.87 -9.10
C PRO A 7 41.21 -18.66 -9.96
N ARG A 8 41.65 -18.63 -11.23
CA ARG A 8 41.26 -17.61 -12.21
C ARG A 8 39.80 -17.76 -12.66
N LEU A 9 39.35 -18.99 -12.88
CA LEU A 9 37.98 -19.27 -13.32
C LEU A 9 36.97 -18.96 -12.20
N LEU A 10 37.34 -19.29 -10.95
CA LEU A 10 36.53 -18.97 -9.76
C LEU A 10 36.34 -17.45 -9.57
N ARG A 11 37.39 -16.66 -9.82
CA ARG A 11 37.33 -15.19 -9.72
C ARG A 11 36.41 -14.60 -10.79
N VAL A 12 36.48 -15.08 -12.02
CA VAL A 12 35.60 -14.62 -13.10
C VAL A 12 34.14 -14.93 -12.78
N THR A 13 33.83 -16.16 -12.34
CA THR A 13 32.46 -16.53 -11.97
C THR A 13 31.91 -15.73 -10.80
N LEU A 14 32.76 -15.38 -9.82
CA LEU A 14 32.35 -14.55 -8.69
C LEU A 14 32.03 -13.12 -9.14
N ILE A 15 32.85 -12.54 -10.01
CA ILE A 15 32.62 -11.19 -10.55
C ILE A 15 31.33 -11.14 -11.35
N THR A 16 31.07 -12.11 -12.24
CA THR A 16 29.80 -12.15 -12.99
C THR A 16 28.59 -12.32 -12.08
N LEU A 17 28.70 -13.15 -11.03
CA LEU A 17 27.63 -13.29 -10.05
C LEU A 17 27.35 -11.97 -9.31
N VAL A 18 28.39 -11.25 -8.89
CA VAL A 18 28.26 -9.95 -8.21
C VAL A 18 27.62 -8.91 -9.13
N VAL A 19 28.06 -8.81 -10.39
CA VAL A 19 27.45 -7.90 -11.38
C VAL A 19 25.99 -8.24 -11.62
N TYR A 20 25.66 -9.53 -11.72
CA TYR A 20 24.28 -9.98 -11.89
C TYR A 20 23.39 -9.64 -10.69
N LEU A 21 23.90 -9.79 -9.45
CA LEU A 21 23.19 -9.40 -8.24
C LEU A 21 22.98 -7.88 -8.16
N ILE A 22 23.99 -7.08 -8.52
CA ILE A 22 23.86 -5.61 -8.61
C ILE A 22 22.79 -5.24 -9.64
N TYR A 23 22.79 -5.88 -10.81
CA TYR A 23 21.81 -5.63 -11.86
C TYR A 23 20.37 -5.96 -11.44
N ILE A 24 20.15 -7.07 -10.74
CA ILE A 24 18.81 -7.42 -10.19
C ILE A 24 18.35 -6.37 -9.19
N ASN A 25 19.23 -5.91 -8.30
CA ASN A 25 18.87 -4.88 -7.31
C ASN A 25 18.54 -3.55 -7.98
N TYR A 26 19.30 -3.15 -9.01
CA TYR A 26 19.03 -1.93 -9.77
C TYR A 26 17.64 -1.93 -10.44
N ILE A 27 17.21 -3.06 -11.00
CA ILE A 27 15.88 -3.17 -11.61
C ILE A 27 14.75 -3.05 -10.57
N ARG A 28 14.94 -3.57 -9.36
CA ARG A 28 13.93 -3.52 -8.29
C ARG A 28 13.61 -2.09 -7.83
N ASP A 29 14.62 -1.23 -7.76
CA ASP A 29 14.46 0.15 -7.29
C ASP A 29 13.78 1.07 -8.33
N SER A 30 13.51 0.55 -9.54
CA SER A 30 12.95 1.32 -10.67
C SER A 30 11.43 1.19 -10.83
N THR A 31 10.73 0.48 -9.94
CA THR A 31 9.27 0.33 -10.07
C THR A 31 8.57 1.65 -9.70
N PRO A 32 7.78 2.26 -10.60
CA PRO A 32 7.09 3.51 -10.31
C PRO A 32 6.07 3.30 -9.19
N THR A 33 6.20 4.06 -8.11
CA THR A 33 5.27 4.00 -6.98
C THR A 33 4.14 5.01 -7.15
N ASN A 34 2.93 4.63 -6.72
CA ASN A 34 1.74 5.49 -6.76
C ASN A 34 1.46 6.02 -5.36
N ASN A 35 1.48 7.33 -5.16
CA ASN A 35 1.17 7.93 -3.86
C ASN A 35 -0.23 8.52 -3.88
N ILE A 36 -1.18 7.80 -3.30
CA ILE A 36 -2.58 8.25 -3.23
C ILE A 36 -2.86 8.80 -1.85
N THR A 37 -3.42 10.01 -1.79
CA THR A 37 -3.95 10.59 -0.56
C THR A 37 -5.44 10.30 -0.50
N PHE A 38 -5.86 9.50 0.47
CA PHE A 38 -7.28 9.26 0.74
C PHE A 38 -7.75 10.31 1.74
N GLU A 39 -8.82 11.02 1.38
CA GLU A 39 -9.50 11.97 2.24
C GLU A 39 -10.94 11.53 2.47
N LEU A 40 -11.37 11.52 3.73
CA LEU A 40 -12.72 11.14 4.14
C LEU A 40 -13.37 12.27 4.94
N SER A 41 -14.60 12.60 4.59
CA SER A 41 -15.42 13.64 5.23
C SER A 41 -16.73 13.09 5.77
N ILE A 42 -17.34 13.85 6.69
CA ILE A 42 -18.68 13.61 7.27
C ILE A 42 -18.74 12.29 8.05
N LEU A 43 -17.98 12.21 9.13
CA LEU A 43 -18.03 11.08 10.05
C LEU A 43 -18.80 11.48 11.33
N PRO A 44 -19.57 10.56 11.91
CA PRO A 44 -20.10 10.75 13.27
C PRO A 44 -18.94 10.93 14.25
N GLU A 45 -18.97 11.98 15.06
CA GLU A 45 -17.93 12.21 16.06
C GLU A 45 -18.21 11.37 17.30
N TYR A 46 -17.38 10.34 17.52
CA TYR A 46 -17.39 9.54 18.73
C TYR A 46 -16.08 9.76 19.51
N GLU A 47 -16.17 9.77 20.84
CA GLU A 47 -14.97 9.86 21.68
C GLU A 47 -14.04 8.67 21.41
N SER A 48 -12.74 8.97 21.25
CA SER A 48 -11.67 7.98 21.09
C SER A 48 -11.80 7.04 19.88
N MET A 49 -12.61 7.39 18.88
CA MET A 49 -12.67 6.59 17.66
C MET A 49 -11.41 6.74 16.82
N LYS A 50 -11.05 5.68 16.10
CA LYS A 50 -10.04 5.72 15.04
C LYS A 50 -10.70 5.40 13.71
N VAL A 51 -10.35 6.16 12.70
CA VAL A 51 -10.81 5.95 11.33
C VAL A 51 -9.68 5.28 10.57
N GLY A 52 -10.01 4.24 9.82
CA GLY A 52 -9.04 3.48 9.04
C GLY A 52 -9.52 3.17 7.63
N ILE A 53 -8.62 2.63 6.84
CA ILE A 53 -8.88 2.07 5.51
C ILE A 53 -8.33 0.64 5.46
N ARG A 54 -9.10 -0.25 4.84
CA ARG A 54 -8.75 -1.65 4.57
C ARG A 54 -9.02 -1.97 3.11
N GLY A 55 -8.30 -2.94 2.55
CA GLY A 55 -8.38 -3.24 1.12
C GLY A 55 -7.71 -4.54 0.72
N ASN A 56 -7.80 -4.88 -0.57
CA ASN A 56 -7.25 -6.12 -1.15
C ASN A 56 -5.79 -6.02 -1.61
N THR A 57 -5.25 -4.82 -1.75
CA THR A 57 -3.95 -4.58 -2.41
C THR A 57 -2.94 -3.98 -1.42
N GLU A 58 -1.74 -4.55 -1.36
CA GLU A 58 -0.65 -4.04 -0.51
C GLU A 58 -0.38 -2.55 -0.79
N PRO A 59 -0.25 -1.69 0.24
CA PRO A 59 -0.10 -2.01 1.67
C PRO A 59 -1.40 -2.18 2.45
N LEU A 60 -2.57 -2.09 1.80
CA LEU A 60 -3.85 -2.36 2.43
C LEU A 60 -4.03 -3.87 2.68
N SER A 61 -4.85 -4.17 3.69
CA SER A 61 -5.28 -5.53 4.01
C SER A 61 -6.69 -5.53 4.59
N TRP A 62 -7.48 -6.55 4.30
CA TRP A 62 -8.79 -6.75 4.93
C TRP A 62 -8.71 -7.08 6.42
N THR A 63 -7.55 -7.52 6.91
CA THR A 63 -7.34 -7.89 8.31
C THR A 63 -6.70 -6.78 9.15
N LYS A 64 -6.09 -5.76 8.51
CA LYS A 64 -5.36 -4.68 9.19
C LYS A 64 -5.73 -3.32 8.64
N SER A 65 -6.10 -2.41 9.53
CA SER A 65 -6.41 -1.02 9.20
C SER A 65 -5.13 -0.18 9.07
N ILE A 66 -5.04 0.60 7.99
CA ILE A 66 -4.18 1.78 7.96
C ILE A 66 -5.00 2.95 8.48
N HIS A 67 -4.51 3.63 9.52
CA HIS A 67 -5.26 4.70 10.16
C HIS A 67 -5.14 6.03 9.42
N LEU A 68 -6.24 6.78 9.41
CA LEU A 68 -6.29 8.15 8.93
C LEU A 68 -6.05 9.11 10.09
N SER A 69 -5.31 10.18 9.81
CA SER A 69 -5.10 11.29 10.74
C SER A 69 -6.17 12.34 10.55
N ARG A 70 -6.63 12.96 11.64
CA ARG A 70 -7.60 14.06 11.56
C ARG A 70 -6.90 15.36 11.15
N GLU A 71 -7.37 15.98 10.09
CA GLU A 71 -6.94 17.29 9.60
C GLU A 71 -8.16 18.20 9.46
N GLY A 72 -8.40 19.05 10.47
CA GLY A 72 -9.61 19.87 10.53
C GLY A 72 -10.88 19.02 10.66
N THR A 73 -11.80 19.18 9.71
CA THR A 73 -13.05 18.41 9.64
C THR A 73 -12.92 17.07 8.91
N ASN A 74 -11.77 16.80 8.29
CA ASN A 74 -11.57 15.65 7.42
C ASN A 74 -10.54 14.69 8.03
N TYR A 75 -10.54 13.45 7.54
CA TYR A 75 -9.57 12.43 7.86
C TYR A 75 -8.73 12.14 6.62
N LYS A 76 -7.41 12.04 6.77
CA LYS A 76 -6.50 11.82 5.65
C LYS A 76 -5.45 10.77 5.95
N THR A 77 -5.06 10.04 4.91
CA THR A 77 -3.86 9.20 4.94
C THR A 77 -3.24 9.14 3.56
N ARG A 78 -1.92 9.07 3.51
CA ARG A 78 -1.17 8.90 2.27
C ARG A 78 -0.67 7.48 2.20
N ILE A 79 -0.96 6.80 1.10
CA ILE A 79 -0.59 5.40 0.88
C ILE A 79 0.21 5.30 -0.40
N GLU A 80 1.38 4.69 -0.28
CA GLU A 80 2.25 4.34 -1.40
C GLU A 80 1.91 2.92 -1.87
N PHE A 81 1.46 2.79 -3.11
CA PHE A 81 1.23 1.50 -3.75
C PHE A 81 2.44 1.15 -4.65
N PRO A 82 3.08 -0.01 -4.44
CA PRO A 82 4.28 -0.38 -5.18
C PRO A 82 4.00 -0.84 -6.62
N GLN A 83 2.75 -1.20 -6.93
CA GLN A 83 2.35 -1.68 -8.26
C GLN A 83 1.41 -0.70 -8.95
N ALA A 84 1.62 -0.51 -10.24
CA ALA A 84 0.72 0.22 -11.12
C ALA A 84 -0.19 -0.76 -11.89
N ASN A 85 -1.33 -0.26 -12.36
CA ASN A 85 -2.34 -0.99 -13.15
C ASN A 85 -3.09 -2.09 -12.39
N GLU A 86 -3.18 -1.98 -11.06
CA GLU A 86 -4.03 -2.84 -10.23
C GLU A 86 -5.32 -2.13 -9.81
N GLU A 87 -6.40 -2.91 -9.71
CA GLU A 87 -7.65 -2.45 -9.09
C GLU A 87 -7.55 -2.61 -7.56
N VAL A 88 -7.53 -1.47 -6.88
CA VAL A 88 -7.60 -1.39 -5.41
C VAL A 88 -9.06 -1.31 -5.00
N ARG A 89 -9.55 -2.36 -4.36
CA ARG A 89 -10.84 -2.42 -3.66
C ARG A 89 -10.63 -2.17 -2.18
N PHE A 90 -11.36 -1.21 -1.63
CA PHE A 90 -11.19 -0.78 -0.25
C PHE A 90 -12.50 -0.37 0.42
N LYS A 91 -12.48 -0.31 1.75
CA LYS A 91 -13.52 0.28 2.59
C LYS A 91 -12.88 1.11 3.69
N PHE A 92 -13.58 2.16 4.09
CA PHE A 92 -13.28 2.83 5.34
C PHE A 92 -13.86 2.04 6.51
N VAL A 93 -13.23 2.17 7.66
CA VAL A 93 -13.63 1.49 8.90
C VAL A 93 -13.55 2.45 10.09
N ILE A 94 -14.41 2.24 11.08
CA ILE A 94 -14.37 2.92 12.37
C ILE A 94 -14.05 1.88 13.44
N GLU A 95 -13.02 2.18 14.24
CA GLU A 95 -12.61 1.41 15.41
C GLU A 95 -12.92 2.19 16.67
N GLN A 96 -13.69 1.58 17.57
CA GLN A 96 -14.03 2.16 18.87
C GLN A 96 -13.62 1.21 20.00
N PRO A 97 -13.10 1.73 21.13
CA PRO A 97 -12.79 0.90 22.29
C PRO A 97 -14.01 0.10 22.75
N GLY A 98 -13.84 -1.22 22.89
CA GLY A 98 -14.90 -2.11 23.40
C GLY A 98 -16.04 -2.42 22.43
N LYS A 99 -15.95 -2.02 21.16
CA LYS A 99 -16.95 -2.34 20.12
C LYS A 99 -16.34 -3.12 18.98
N ALA A 100 -17.20 -3.82 18.24
CA ALA A 100 -16.82 -4.45 16.99
C ALA A 100 -16.39 -3.40 15.96
N LEU A 101 -15.53 -3.81 15.02
CA LEU A 101 -15.12 -2.99 13.89
C LEU A 101 -16.36 -2.65 13.03
N GLU A 102 -16.61 -1.36 12.84
CA GLU A 102 -17.66 -0.89 11.94
C GLU A 102 -17.07 -0.68 10.55
N LEU A 103 -17.61 -1.39 9.56
CA LEU A 103 -17.27 -1.21 8.15
C LEU A 103 -18.28 -0.28 7.51
N GLU A 104 -17.83 0.48 6.51
CA GLU A 104 -18.72 1.25 5.66
C GLU A 104 -19.82 0.35 5.04
N SER A 105 -21.08 0.81 5.09
CA SER A 105 -22.27 0.01 4.73
C SER A 105 -22.40 -0.29 3.24
N ILE A 106 -21.75 0.52 2.39
CA ILE A 106 -21.80 0.35 0.93
C ILE A 106 -20.97 -0.83 0.43
N GLU A 107 -21.16 -1.19 -0.84
CA GLU A 107 -20.20 -2.04 -1.56
C GLU A 107 -18.78 -1.46 -1.56
N TYR A 108 -17.80 -2.31 -1.87
CA TYR A 108 -16.40 -1.89 -1.92
C TYR A 108 -16.19 -0.72 -2.88
N ARG A 109 -15.42 0.27 -2.45
CA ARG A 109 -14.92 1.33 -3.33
C ARG A 109 -13.80 0.76 -4.18
N SER A 110 -13.70 1.16 -5.44
CA SER A 110 -12.62 0.76 -6.34
C SER A 110 -11.83 1.95 -6.88
N LEU A 111 -10.52 1.76 -7.02
CA LEU A 111 -9.58 2.70 -7.62
C LEU A 111 -8.66 1.92 -8.56
N ASN A 112 -8.57 2.34 -9.82
CA ASN A 112 -7.60 1.80 -10.76
C ASN A 112 -6.30 2.61 -10.67
N LEU A 113 -5.23 2.00 -10.18
CA LEU A 113 -3.91 2.64 -10.11
C LEU A 113 -3.38 2.83 -11.54
N LYS A 114 -3.16 4.07 -11.96
CA LYS A 114 -2.45 4.37 -13.22
C LYS A 114 -0.95 4.41 -12.97
N ALA A 115 -0.12 4.36 -14.02
CA ALA A 115 1.33 4.53 -13.85
C ALA A 115 1.67 5.92 -13.30
N SER A 116 2.37 5.96 -12.16
CA SER A 116 2.89 7.18 -11.51
C SER A 116 1.82 8.21 -11.13
N ASN A 117 0.85 7.77 -10.34
CA ASN A 117 -0.26 8.60 -9.88
C ASN A 117 0.05 9.28 -8.53
N ASN A 118 -0.11 10.60 -8.48
CA ASN A 118 -0.01 11.43 -7.28
C ASN A 118 -1.32 12.19 -7.09
N ASP A 119 -2.35 11.47 -6.65
CA ASP A 119 -3.71 12.00 -6.60
C ASP A 119 -4.22 12.15 -5.17
N VAL A 120 -5.12 13.12 -4.99
CA VAL A 120 -5.97 13.24 -3.80
C VAL A 120 -7.35 12.73 -4.17
N MET A 121 -7.80 11.69 -3.45
CA MET A 121 -9.09 11.06 -3.63
C MET A 121 -9.98 11.39 -2.43
N SER A 122 -11.00 12.22 -2.65
CA SER A 122 -11.91 12.67 -1.58
C SER A 122 -13.21 11.86 -1.58
N PHE A 123 -13.61 11.41 -0.39
CA PHE A 123 -14.78 10.57 -0.14
C PHE A 123 -15.65 11.13 0.98
N ARG A 124 -16.89 10.66 1.02
CA ARG A 124 -17.86 10.90 2.10
C ARG A 124 -18.22 9.55 2.72
N TRP A 125 -18.22 9.46 4.05
CA TRP A 125 -18.63 8.26 4.76
C TRP A 125 -20.08 7.93 4.44
N ASN A 126 -20.37 6.63 4.22
CA ASN A 126 -21.72 6.18 3.93
C ASN A 126 -22.18 5.07 4.90
N GLN A 127 -23.30 5.31 5.58
CA GLN A 127 -23.95 4.38 6.52
C GLN A 127 -25.29 3.83 6.02
N GLU A 128 -25.78 4.28 4.86
CA GLU A 128 -27.09 3.93 4.29
C GLU A 128 -27.05 2.66 3.42
#